data_AF-A0A1B9QX10-F1
#
_entry.id   AF-A0A1B9QX10-F1
#
_cell.length_a   1.000
_cell.length_b   1.000
_cell.length_c   1.000
_cell.angle_alpha   90.00
_cell.angle_beta   90.00
_cell.angle_gamma   90.00
#
_symmetry.space_group_name_H-M   'P 1'
#
loop_
_entity.id
_entity.type
_entity.pdbx_description
1 polymer ?
#
loop_
_entity_poly.entity_id
_entity_poly.type
_entity_poly.pdbx_seq_one_letter_code
_entity_poly.pdbx_strand_id
1 'polypeptide(L)'
;MSLKVGEGEFESMWKLSVPQGTDQVSQDPSKILPALTGNISTYFSNQLVMDFPFIKQGIDEAVVMEIIQQTEQGYQITAELKEANVVFESGQEIPLMSLLLPMLMQ
;
A
#
# COMPACT_ATOMS: atom_id res chain seq x y z
N MET A 1 -2.16 3.71 -10.99
CA MET A 1 -2.94 2.62 -11.60
C MET A 1 -4.39 2.81 -11.20
N SER A 2 -5.32 2.67 -12.14
CA SER A 2 -6.77 2.67 -11.86
C SER A 2 -7.37 1.53 -12.66
N LEU A 3 -8.23 0.74 -12.02
CA LEU A 3 -8.81 -0.48 -12.54
C LEU A 3 -10.29 -0.53 -12.16
N LYS A 4 -11.12 -0.99 -13.09
CA LYS A 4 -12.48 -1.45 -12.80
C LYS A 4 -12.48 -2.95 -12.63
N VAL A 5 -13.09 -3.44 -11.57
CA VAL A 5 -13.23 -4.87 -11.27
C VAL A 5 -14.71 -5.15 -11.03
N GLY A 6 -15.38 -5.69 -12.05
CA GLY A 6 -16.85 -5.71 -12.06
C GLY A 6 -17.41 -4.28 -12.08
N GLU A 7 -18.33 -3.99 -11.16
CA GLU A 7 -18.85 -2.64 -10.91
C GLU A 7 -18.02 -1.88 -9.85
N GLY A 8 -17.04 -2.55 -9.24
CA GLY A 8 -16.10 -1.97 -8.28
C GLY A 8 -14.98 -1.16 -8.93
N GLU A 9 -14.40 -0.26 -8.14
CA GLU A 9 -13.27 0.59 -8.55
C GLU A 9 -12.11 0.40 -7.60
N PHE A 10 -10.90 0.34 -8.16
CA PHE A 10 -9.64 0.29 -7.44
C PHE A 10 -8.67 1.29 -8.05
N GLU A 11 -8.11 2.16 -7.22
CA GLU A 11 -7.10 3.15 -7.62
C GLU A 11 -5.90 3.07 -6.70
N SER A 12 -4.69 3.15 -7.26
CA SER A 12 -3.47 3.16 -6.47
C SER A 12 -2.41 4.03 -7.12
N MET A 13 -1.83 4.93 -6.33
CA MET A 13 -0.80 5.86 -6.72
C MET A 13 0.40 5.72 -5.81
N TRP A 14 1.54 5.37 -6.42
CA TRP A 14 2.82 5.21 -5.74
C TRP A 14 3.78 6.24 -6.32
N LYS A 15 4.10 7.26 -5.53
CA LYS A 15 5.09 8.29 -5.87
C LYS A 15 6.36 7.99 -5.13
N LEU A 16 7.21 7.17 -5.75
CA LEU A 16 8.48 6.71 -5.18
C LEU A 16 9.66 7.51 -5.74
N SER A 17 10.66 7.73 -4.89
CA SER A 17 11.91 8.37 -5.22
C SER A 17 13.08 7.63 -4.59
N VAL A 18 14.23 7.77 -5.22
CA VAL A 18 15.51 7.31 -4.69
C VAL A 18 16.29 8.57 -4.27
N PRO A 19 16.64 8.75 -2.98
CA PRO A 19 17.35 9.92 -2.50
C PRO A 19 18.72 10.10 -3.17
N GLN A 20 19.15 11.35 -3.37
CA GLN A 20 20.47 11.66 -3.92
C GLN A 20 21.60 11.03 -3.08
N GLY A 21 22.69 10.59 -3.74
CA GLY A 21 23.82 9.91 -3.08
C GLY A 21 23.79 8.38 -3.16
N THR A 22 22.82 7.81 -3.88
CA THR A 22 22.66 6.37 -4.14
C THR A 22 23.11 5.96 -5.54
N ASP A 23 23.97 6.74 -6.19
CA ASP A 23 24.40 6.51 -7.59
C ASP A 23 25.07 5.13 -7.82
N GLN A 24 25.61 4.50 -6.77
CA GLN A 24 26.18 3.14 -6.82
C GLN A 24 25.22 2.01 -6.39
N VAL A 25 23.99 2.34 -5.98
CA VAL A 25 22.96 1.41 -5.49
C VAL A 25 22.13 0.80 -6.64
N SER A 26 22.10 1.48 -7.78
CA SER A 26 21.29 1.15 -8.97
C SER A 26 21.50 -0.26 -9.56
N GLN A 27 22.64 -0.92 -9.31
CA GLN A 27 22.93 -2.24 -9.87
C GLN A 27 22.56 -3.43 -8.98
N ASP A 28 22.10 -3.19 -7.75
CA ASP A 28 21.77 -4.23 -6.79
C ASP A 28 20.36 -4.02 -6.24
N PRO A 29 19.36 -4.81 -6.69
CA PRO A 29 17.99 -4.73 -6.20
C PRO A 29 17.86 -4.82 -4.67
N SER A 30 18.79 -5.52 -4.00
CA SER A 30 18.81 -5.63 -2.54
C SER A 30 19.15 -4.32 -1.84
N LYS A 31 19.83 -3.39 -2.53
CA LYS A 31 20.21 -2.08 -2.01
C LYS A 31 19.22 -0.98 -2.41
N ILE A 32 18.43 -1.19 -3.47
CA ILE A 32 17.43 -0.22 -3.93
C ILE A 32 16.24 -0.17 -2.97
N LEU A 33 15.70 -1.34 -2.58
CA LEU A 33 14.49 -1.40 -1.74
C LEU A 33 14.60 -0.60 -0.43
N PRO A 34 15.72 -0.68 0.34
CA PRO A 34 15.87 0.12 1.56
C PRO A 34 16.02 1.63 1.32
N ALA A 35 16.46 2.02 0.12
CA ALA A 35 16.67 3.42 -0.24
C ALA A 35 15.41 4.10 -0.77
N LEU A 36 14.36 3.34 -1.13
CA LEU A 36 13.12 3.92 -1.64
C LEU A 36 12.43 4.75 -0.55
N THR A 37 12.03 5.95 -0.95
CA THR A 37 11.15 6.80 -0.15
C THR A 37 9.96 7.23 -1.01
N GLY A 38 8.84 7.60 -0.40
CA GLY A 38 7.72 8.08 -1.20
C GLY A 38 6.39 8.13 -0.49
N ASN A 39 5.35 8.38 -1.27
CA ASN A 39 3.97 8.42 -0.80
C ASN A 39 3.15 7.37 -1.55
N ILE A 40 2.29 6.70 -0.81
CA ILE A 40 1.38 5.67 -1.28
C ILE A 40 -0.03 6.14 -0.96
N SER A 41 -0.89 6.16 -1.97
CA SER A 41 -2.32 6.42 -1.82
C SER A 41 -3.09 5.37 -2.59
N THR A 42 -3.98 4.67 -1.93
CA THR A 42 -4.82 3.63 -2.55
C THR A 42 -6.27 3.85 -2.14
N TYR A 43 -7.18 3.65 -3.07
CA TYR A 43 -8.61 3.70 -2.88
C TYR A 43 -9.26 2.44 -3.45
N PHE A 44 -10.29 1.96 -2.79
CA PHE A 44 -11.20 0.97 -3.36
C PHE A 44 -12.64 1.24 -2.95
N SER A 45 -13.57 1.05 -3.88
CA SER A 45 -14.97 1.43 -3.67
C SER A 45 -15.72 0.46 -2.75
N ASN A 46 -16.80 0.94 -2.14
CA ASN A 46 -17.72 0.10 -1.37
C ASN A 46 -18.25 -1.08 -2.22
N GLN A 47 -18.52 -0.83 -3.50
CA GLN A 47 -18.99 -1.85 -4.43
C GLN A 47 -17.97 -3.00 -4.58
N LEU A 48 -16.68 -2.70 -4.63
CA LEU A 48 -15.64 -3.73 -4.71
C LEU A 48 -15.68 -4.67 -3.50
N VAL A 49 -15.86 -4.13 -2.30
CA VAL A 49 -15.93 -4.94 -1.07
C VAL A 49 -17.20 -5.79 -1.02
N MET A 50 -18.31 -5.26 -1.54
CA MET A 50 -19.56 -6.00 -1.69
C MET A 50 -19.46 -7.14 -2.71
N ASP A 51 -18.79 -6.90 -3.84
CA ASP A 51 -18.62 -7.89 -4.92
C ASP A 51 -17.66 -9.03 -4.50
N PHE A 52 -16.74 -8.77 -3.58
CA PHE A 52 -15.77 -9.73 -3.07
C PHE A 52 -15.86 -9.92 -1.55
N PRO A 53 -16.91 -10.59 -1.00
CA PRO A 53 -17.11 -10.69 0.45
C PRO A 53 -15.96 -11.32 1.22
N PHE A 54 -15.11 -12.12 0.56
CA PHE A 54 -13.95 -12.76 1.20
C PHE A 54 -12.89 -11.76 1.70
N ILE A 55 -12.81 -10.53 1.14
CA ILE A 55 -11.87 -9.51 1.62
C ILE A 55 -12.43 -8.68 2.79
N LYS A 56 -13.74 -8.76 3.05
CA LYS A 56 -14.43 -7.89 4.02
C LYS A 56 -13.83 -7.99 5.42
N GLN A 57 -13.57 -9.21 5.90
CA GLN A 57 -13.00 -9.41 7.24
C GLN A 57 -11.64 -8.71 7.37
N GLY A 58 -10.76 -8.87 6.37
CA GLY A 58 -9.44 -8.21 6.39
C GLY A 58 -9.54 -6.69 6.34
N ILE A 59 -10.54 -6.15 5.63
CA ILE A 59 -10.81 -4.70 5.61
C ILE A 59 -11.31 -4.23 6.97
N ASP A 60 -12.28 -4.93 7.57
CA ASP A 60 -12.82 -4.56 8.89
C ASP A 60 -11.72 -4.53 9.96
N GLU A 61 -10.84 -5.54 9.96
CA GLU A 61 -9.68 -5.60 10.86
C GLU A 61 -8.71 -4.44 10.59
N ALA A 62 -8.41 -4.14 9.32
CA ALA A 62 -7.50 -3.06 8.97
C ALA A 62 -8.07 -1.66 9.26
N VAL A 63 -9.40 -1.49 9.25
CA VAL A 63 -10.07 -0.28 9.74
C VAL A 63 -9.90 -0.14 11.26
N VAL A 64 -10.08 -1.23 12.01
CA VAL A 64 -9.86 -1.23 13.47
C VAL A 64 -8.40 -0.92 13.83
N MET A 65 -7.46 -1.37 13.00
CA MET A 65 -6.03 -1.08 13.16
C MET A 65 -5.61 0.30 12.65
N GLU A 66 -6.55 1.13 12.16
CA GLU A 66 -6.28 2.45 11.60
C GLU A 66 -5.30 2.44 10.40
N ILE A 67 -5.23 1.31 9.69
CA ILE A 67 -4.48 1.15 8.44
C ILE A 67 -5.31 1.68 7.27
N ILE A 68 -6.63 1.49 7.34
CA ILE A 68 -7.59 1.87 6.30
C ILE A 68 -8.58 2.86 6.89
N GLN A 69 -8.81 3.95 6.18
CA GLN A 69 -9.88 4.89 6.48
C GLN A 69 -11.12 4.56 5.66
N GLN A 70 -12.26 4.36 6.32
CA GLN A 70 -13.54 4.27 5.62
C GLN A 70 -14.06 5.68 5.27
N THR A 71 -14.51 5.84 4.04
CA THR A 71 -15.14 7.06 3.50
C THR A 71 -16.57 6.76 3.06
N GLU A 72 -17.32 7.78 2.63
CA GLU A 72 -18.68 7.57 2.10
C GLU A 72 -18.70 6.70 0.84
N GLN A 73 -17.65 6.77 0.01
CA GLN A 73 -17.60 6.13 -1.31
C GLN A 73 -16.86 4.79 -1.30
N GLY A 74 -16.05 4.54 -0.28
CA GLY A 74 -15.23 3.34 -0.18
C GLY A 74 -14.21 3.44 0.94
N TYR A 75 -13.00 3.02 0.65
CA TYR A 75 -11.93 2.87 1.63
C TYR A 75 -10.65 3.47 1.06
N GLN A 76 -9.88 4.14 1.90
CA GLN A 76 -8.66 4.81 1.53
C GLN A 76 -7.51 4.36 2.43
N ILE A 77 -6.34 4.20 1.81
CA ILE A 77 -5.05 4.00 2.47
C ILE A 77 -4.16 5.15 2.07
N THR A 78 -3.61 5.84 3.05
CA THR A 78 -2.53 6.82 2.86
C THR A 78 -1.36 6.37 3.72
N ALA A 79 -0.18 6.30 3.10
CA ALA A 79 1.04 5.92 3.81
C ALA A 79 2.27 6.55 3.17
N GLU A 80 3.32 6.68 3.97
CA GLU A 80 4.65 7.05 3.50
C GLU A 80 5.55 5.82 3.46
N LEU A 81 6.40 5.73 2.44
CA LEU A 81 7.51 4.79 2.43
C LEU A 81 8.75 5.53 2.94
N LYS A 82 9.33 5.07 4.05
CA LYS A 82 10.54 5.63 4.64
C LYS A 82 11.34 4.54 5.33
N GLU A 83 12.66 4.53 5.11
CA GLU A 83 13.58 3.60 5.78
C GLU A 83 13.15 2.12 5.68
N ALA A 84 12.69 1.71 4.48
CA ALA A 84 12.15 0.38 4.19
C ALA A 84 10.84 0.00 4.92
N ASN A 85 10.19 0.95 5.61
CA ASN A 85 8.90 0.76 6.26
C ASN A 85 7.80 1.55 5.54
N VAL A 86 6.61 0.96 5.50
CA VAL A 86 5.36 1.66 5.19
C VAL A 86 4.82 2.22 6.50
N VAL A 87 4.73 3.54 6.57
CA VAL A 87 4.30 4.32 7.73
C VAL A 87 2.89 4.85 7.46
N PHE A 88 1.91 4.39 8.22
CA PHE A 88 0.50 4.80 8.07
C PHE A 88 0.23 6.10 8.83
N GLU A 89 -0.91 6.76 8.54
CA GLU A 89 -1.30 8.01 9.22
C GLU A 89 -1.45 7.84 10.75
N SER A 90 -1.76 6.64 11.23
CA SER A 90 -1.79 6.28 12.66
C SER A 90 -0.40 6.26 13.33
N GLY A 91 0.68 6.33 12.54
CA GLY A 91 2.06 6.15 12.99
C GLY A 91 2.49 4.69 13.08
N GLN A 92 1.62 3.74 12.74
CA GLN A 92 1.99 2.34 12.63
C GLN A 92 3.02 2.15 11.49
N GLU A 93 4.06 1.36 11.77
CA GLU A 93 5.09 1.02 10.79
C GLU A 93 5.04 -0.47 10.46
N ILE A 94 5.01 -0.80 9.16
CA ILE A 94 5.09 -2.17 8.66
C ILE A 94 6.29 -2.29 7.71
N PRO A 95 7.22 -3.24 7.93
CA PRO A 95 8.33 -3.43 7.00
C PRO A 95 7.83 -3.74 5.58
N LEU A 96 8.29 -3.00 4.57
CA LEU A 96 7.88 -3.19 3.17
C LEU A 96 8.05 -4.65 2.73
N MET A 97 9.14 -5.29 3.17
CA MET A 97 9.41 -6.69 2.84
C MET A 97 8.31 -7.63 3.35
N SER A 98 7.72 -7.35 4.52
CA SER A 98 6.64 -8.18 5.07
C SER A 98 5.37 -8.17 4.21
N LEU A 99 5.09 -7.04 3.53
CA LEU A 99 3.98 -6.91 2.59
C LEU A 99 4.26 -7.64 1.26
N LEU A 100 5.53 -7.80 0.89
CA LEU A 100 5.95 -8.48 -0.34
C LEU A 100 6.08 -10.00 -0.16
N LEU A 101 6.33 -10.50 1.04
CA LEU A 101 6.51 -11.95 1.30
C LEU A 101 5.40 -12.84 0.73
N PRO A 102 4.09 -12.52 0.90
CA PRO A 102 3.03 -13.35 0.34
C PRO A 102 3.07 -13.42 -1.19
N MET A 103 3.58 -12.40 -1.87
CA MET A 103 3.72 -12.36 -3.33
C MET A 103 4.90 -13.21 -3.82
N LEU A 104 5.94 -13.36 -3.01
CA LEU A 104 7.16 -14.12 -3.34
C LEU A 104 7.01 -15.63 -3.13
N MET A 105 6.03 -16.05 -2.32
CA MET A 105 5.76 -17.46 -2.01
C MET A 105 4.66 -18.09 -2.87
N GLN A 106 4.13 -17.36 -3.86
CA GLN A 106 3.14 -17.87 -4.82
C GLN A 106 3.78 -18.77 -5.89
#